data_AF-A0A439V2X7-F1
#
_entry.id   AF-A0A439V2X7-F1
#
_cell.length_a   1.000
_cell.length_b   1.000
_cell.length_c   1.000
_cell.angle_alpha   90.00
_cell.angle_beta   90.00
_cell.angle_gamma   90.00
#
_symmetry.space_group_name_H-M   'P 1'
#
loop_
_entity.id
_entity.type
_entity.pdbx_description
1 polymer ?
#
loop_
_entity_poly.entity_id
_entity_poly.type
_entity_poly.pdbx_seq_one_letter_code
_entity_poly.pdbx_strand_id
1 'polypeptide(L)' 'MRLGGGWLTGSSAMAAVVLWASGKFDTNDIAHVLAVREDAVCRTLAMARDGARQDARAEG' A
#
# COMPACT_ATOMS: atom_id res chain seq x y z
N MET A 1 3.21 10.40 -20.69
CA MET A 1 3.27 10.01 -19.26
C MET A 1 1.86 9.91 -18.71
N ARG A 2 1.41 8.72 -18.28
CA ARG A 2 0.12 8.62 -17.59
C ARG A 2 0.33 9.10 -16.15
N LEU A 3 -0.16 10.30 -15.86
CA LEU A 3 -0.33 10.84 -14.51
C LEU A 3 -1.43 10.02 -13.81
N GLY A 4 -1.10 8.79 -13.44
CA GLY A 4 -1.99 7.91 -12.69
C GLY A 4 -2.01 8.37 -11.23
N GLY A 5 -2.92 9.28 -10.89
CA GLY A 5 -3.34 9.54 -9.51
C GLY A 5 -4.16 8.38 -8.93
N GLY A 6 -3.75 7.14 -9.23
CA GLY A 6 -4.40 5.91 -8.82
C GLY A 6 -3.57 5.19 -7.77
N TRP A 7 -4.27 4.51 -6.86
CA TRP A 7 -3.72 3.51 -5.95
C TRP A 7 -2.79 2.51 -6.65
N LEU A 8 -1.90 1.89 -5.89
CA LEU A 8 -1.17 0.72 -6.37
C LEU A 8 -2.16 -0.41 -6.62
N THR A 9 -1.97 -1.16 -7.70
CA THR A 9 -2.79 -2.32 -8.06
C THR A 9 -1.93 -3.57 -8.18
N GLY A 10 -2.55 -4.74 -7.98
CA GLY A 10 -1.90 -6.04 -8.15
C GLY A 10 -0.69 -6.25 -7.23
N SER A 11 0.40 -6.79 -7.78
CA SER A 11 1.60 -7.19 -7.05
C SER A 11 2.30 -6.04 -6.33
N SER A 12 2.27 -4.81 -6.87
CA SER A 12 2.90 -3.65 -6.24
C SER A 12 2.17 -3.20 -4.97
N ALA A 13 0.85 -3.34 -4.94
CA ALA A 13 0.06 -3.05 -3.74
C ALA A 13 0.37 -4.05 -2.63
N MET A 14 0.43 -5.33 -2.97
CA MET A 14 0.82 -6.40 -2.05
C MET A 14 2.24 -6.20 -1.52
N ALA A 15 3.20 -5.91 -2.40
CA ALA A 15 4.58 -5.62 -1.99
C ALA A 15 4.66 -4.42 -1.03
N ALA A 16 3.91 -3.34 -1.30
CA ALA A 16 3.86 -2.18 -0.41
C ALA A 16 3.31 -2.53 0.98
N VAL A 17 2.23 -3.31 1.06
CA VAL A 17 1.64 -3.76 2.34
C VAL A 17 2.61 -4.67 3.09
N VAL A 18 3.25 -5.63 2.43
CA VAL A 18 4.21 -6.55 3.05
C VAL A 18 5.45 -5.82 3.56
N LEU A 19 6.00 -4.89 2.76
CA LEU A 19 7.14 -4.08 3.17
C LEU A 19 6.78 -3.17 4.37
N TRP A 20 5.62 -2.54 4.34
CA TRP A 20 5.16 -1.71 5.46
C TRP A 20 4.88 -2.54 6.72
N ALA A 21 4.26 -3.71 6.58
CA ALA A 21 4.00 -4.63 7.69
C ALA A 21 5.31 -5.17 8.33
N SER A 22 6.43 -5.14 7.61
CA SER A 22 7.73 -5.51 8.18
C SER A 22 8.25 -4.52 9.22
N GLY A 23 7.71 -3.29 9.26
CA GLY A 23 8.12 -2.22 10.17
C GLY A 23 9.54 -1.68 9.95
N LYS A 24 10.20 -2.09 8.86
CA LYS A 24 11.58 -1.69 8.51
C LYS A 24 11.66 -0.65 7.39
N PHE A 25 10.56 -0.42 6.69
CA PHE A 25 10.50 0.47 5.54
C PHE A 25 9.44 1.55 5.75
N ASP A 26 9.83 2.80 5.56
CA ASP A 26 8.91 3.94 5.55
C ASP A 26 8.20 4.06 4.20
N THR A 27 7.12 4.84 4.15
CA THR A 27 6.34 5.07 2.91
C THR A 27 7.19 5.61 1.76
N ASN A 28 8.21 6.41 2.09
CA ASN A 28 9.15 6.96 1.12
C ASN A 28 10.11 5.88 0.58
N ASP A 29 10.66 5.02 1.44
CA ASP A 29 11.50 3.89 1.01
C ASP A 29 10.72 2.93 0.11
N ILE A 30 9.47 2.62 0.49
CA ILE A 30 8.58 1.77 -0.30
C ILE A 30 8.29 2.41 -1.67
N ALA A 31 8.08 3.73 -1.70
CA ALA A 31 7.88 4.48 -2.94
C ALA A 31 9.11 4.40 -3.86
N HIS A 32 10.31 4.53 -3.30
CA HIS A 32 11.57 4.38 -4.02
C HIS A 32 11.79 2.96 -4.54
N VAL A 33 11.57 1.94 -3.70
CA VAL A 33 11.75 0.52 -4.07
C VAL A 33 10.78 0.10 -5.16
N LEU A 34 9.54 0.57 -5.11
CA LEU A 34 8.51 0.24 -6.10
C LEU A 34 8.50 1.20 -7.30
N ALA A 35 9.36 2.22 -7.31
CA ALA A 35 9.39 3.29 -8.32
C ALA A 35 8.03 3.97 -8.55
N VAL A 36 7.31 4.22 -7.46
CA VAL A 36 5.94 4.78 -7.45
C VAL A 36 5.90 6.06 -6.62
N ARG A 37 4.77 6.78 -6.68
CA ARG A 37 4.57 7.95 -5.83
C ARG A 37 4.25 7.54 -4.40
N GLU A 38 4.83 8.24 -3.44
CA GLU A 38 4.50 8.08 -2.03
C GLU A 38 3.00 8.26 -1.74
N ASP A 39 2.34 9.21 -2.41
CA ASP A 39 0.89 9.38 -2.32
C ASP A 39 0.09 8.12 -2.65
N ALA A 40 0.58 7.32 -3.62
CA ALA A 40 -0.07 6.08 -4.01
C ALA A 40 0.15 5.00 -2.95
N VAL A 41 1.34 4.94 -2.35
CA VAL A 41 1.66 4.03 -1.24
C VAL A 41 0.78 4.36 -0.03
N CYS A 42 0.72 5.63 0.37
CA CYS A 42 -0.06 6.08 1.53
C CYS A 42 -1.56 5.76 1.36
N ARG A 43 -2.13 6.02 0.17
CA ARG A 43 -3.52 5.65 -0.14
C ARG A 43 -3.76 4.14 -0.13
N THR A 44 -2.85 3.36 -0.72
CA THR A 44 -2.97 1.89 -0.74
C THR A 44 -2.86 1.31 0.68
N LEU A 45 -1.98 1.83 1.53
CA LEU A 45 -1.86 1.40 2.92
C LEU A 45 -3.11 1.76 3.73
N ALA A 46 -3.68 2.95 3.53
CA ALA A 46 -4.94 3.33 4.16
C ALA A 46 -6.08 2.38 3.76
N MET A 47 -6.22 2.09 2.46
CA MET A 47 -7.21 1.14 1.93
C MET A 47 -6.97 -0.29 2.45
N ALA A 48 -5.71 -0.74 2.48
CA ALA A 48 -5.36 -2.07 2.98
C ALA A 48 -5.65 -2.22 4.47
N ARG A 49 -5.41 -1.16 5.26
CA ARG A 49 -5.75 -1.13 6.69
C ARG A 49 -7.27 -1.16 6.93
N ASP A 50 -8.03 -0.42 6.13
CA ASP A 50 -9.50 -0.46 6.19
C ASP A 50 -10.03 -1.83 5.78
N GLY A 51 -9.49 -2.43 4.71
CA GLY A 51 -9.81 -3.78 4.26
C GLY A 51 -9.50 -4.85 5.31
N ALA A 52 -8.30 -4.84 5.88
CA ALA A 52 -7.92 -5.78 6.94
C ALA A 52 -8.81 -5.65 8.19
N ARG A 53 -9.28 -4.43 8.50
CA ARG A 53 -10.23 -4.19 9.59
C ARG A 53 -11.64 -4.69 9.25
N GLN A 54 -12.03 -4.67 7.97
CA GLN A 54 -13.30 -5.22 7.51
C GLN A 54 -13.26 -6.77 7.50
N ASP A 55 -12.18 -7.39 7.03
CA ASP A 55 -11.99 -8.84 7.08
C ASP A 55 -12.02 -9.37 8.52
N ALA A 56 -11.32 -8.70 9.45
CA ALA A 56 -11.36 -9.06 10.87
C ALA A 56 -12.75 -8.93 11.53
N ARG A 57 -13.69 -8.22 10.90
CA ARG A 57 -15.08 -8.12 11.34
C ARG A 57 -16.01 -9.09 10.60
N ALA A 58 -15.61 -9.60 9.44
CA ALA A 58 -16.37 -10.58 8.68
C ALA A 58 -16.17 -12.01 9.22
N GLU A 59 -15.07 -12.25 9.95
CA GLU A 59 -14.78 -13.52 10.63
C GLU A 59 -15.30 -13.58 12.10
N GLY A 60 -16.15 -12.62 12.52
CA GLY A 60 -16.70 -12.51 13.87
C GLY A 60 -18.15 -12.97 13.99
#